data_AF-A0A4Q4UDX8-F1
#
_entry.id   AF-A0A4Q4UDX8-F1
#
_cell.length_a   1.000
_cell.length_b   1.000
_cell.length_c   1.000
_cell.angle_alpha   90.00
_cell.angle_beta   90.00
_cell.angle_gamma   90.00
#
_symmetry.space_group_name_H-M   'P 1'
#
loop_
_entity.id
_entity.type
_entity.pdbx_description
1 polymer ?
#
loop_
_entity_poly.entity_id
_entity_poly.type
_entity_poly.pdbx_seq_one_letter_code
_entity_poly.pdbx_strand_id
1 'polypeptide(L)'
;MGTGLVRRGNWFTRVLLWPIILPLLAPLLTWLQPNGDVQTISKSSADVLVAAFETSPELRGRYFNGSEPQEVVPEAADIKKWAMVCRGSVKYAQLTEQNTTLTNWT
;
A
#
# COMPACT_ATOMS: atom_id res chain seq x y z
N MET A 1 9.52 -2.15 8.70
CA MET A 1 9.12 -1.65 10.04
C MET A 1 8.38 -2.76 10.75
N GLY A 2 8.78 -3.15 11.97
CA GLY A 2 8.10 -4.21 12.70
C GLY A 2 6.68 -3.77 13.04
N THR A 3 5.67 -4.39 12.43
CA THR A 3 4.27 -4.15 12.73
C THR A 3 4.01 -4.40 14.23
N GLY A 4 2.88 -3.92 14.76
CA GLY A 4 2.52 -4.13 16.18
C GLY A 4 2.55 -5.60 16.62
N LEU A 5 2.42 -6.54 15.67
CA LEU A 5 2.57 -7.98 15.86
C LEU A 5 4.03 -8.38 16.20
N VAL A 6 5.02 -7.86 15.48
CA VAL A 6 6.45 -8.14 15.73
C VAL A 6 6.88 -7.64 17.12
N ARG A 7 6.35 -6.50 17.56
CA ARG A 7 6.67 -5.92 18.87
C ARG A 7 6.16 -6.76 20.04
N ARG A 8 5.04 -7.47 19.84
CA ARG A 8 4.44 -8.39 20.83
C ARG A 8 4.94 -9.82 20.70
N GLY A 9 5.79 -10.10 19.70
CA GLY A 9 6.38 -11.41 19.48
C GLY A 9 7.41 -11.79 20.54
N ASN A 10 7.81 -13.07 20.52
CA ASN A 10 8.89 -13.56 21.37
C ASN A 10 10.23 -12.87 21.02
N TRP A 11 11.22 -13.02 21.90
CA TRP A 11 12.53 -12.38 21.72
C TRP A 11 13.17 -12.71 20.35
N PHE A 12 13.10 -13.98 19.92
CA PHE A 12 13.65 -14.42 18.64
C PHE A 12 13.07 -13.66 17.45
N THR A 13 11.74 -13.59 17.36
CA THR A 13 11.06 -12.87 16.28
C THR A 13 11.41 -11.37 16.31
N ARG A 14 11.36 -10.77 17.49
CA ARG A 14 11.56 -9.33 17.68
C ARG A 14 13.00 -8.87 17.43
N VAL A 15 14.00 -9.64 17.85
CA VAL A 15 15.40 -9.21 17.91
C VAL A 15 16.27 -9.86 16.84
N LEU A 16 15.95 -11.06 16.37
CA LEU A 16 16.78 -11.79 15.42
C LEU A 16 16.12 -11.91 14.05
N LEU A 17 14.91 -12.46 13.98
CA LEU A 17 14.27 -12.76 12.71
C LEU A 17 13.97 -11.50 11.89
N TRP A 18 13.19 -10.58 12.45
CA TRP A 18 12.71 -9.40 11.72
C TRP A 18 13.77 -8.32 11.45
N PRO A 19 14.69 -7.99 12.37
CA PRO A 19 15.67 -6.95 12.12
C PRO A 19 16.98 -7.45 11.48
N ILE A 20 17.30 -8.75 11.54
CA ILE A 20 18.58 -9.28 11.03
C ILE A 20 18.35 -10.28 9.88
N ILE A 21 17.64 -11.39 10.13
CA ILE A 21 17.51 -12.48 9.15
C ILE A 21 16.74 -12.01 7.91
N LEU A 22 15.55 -11.43 8.09
CA LEU A 22 14.69 -11.04 6.97
C LEU A 22 15.30 -9.93 6.10
N PRO A 23 15.90 -8.85 6.62
CA PRO A 23 16.57 -7.85 5.79
C PRO A 23 17.75 -8.42 5.00
N LEU A 24 18.47 -9.42 5.54
CA LEU A 24 19.57 -10.07 4.82
C LEU A 24 19.04 -10.98 3.69
N LEU A 25 17.92 -11.67 3.91
CA LEU A 25 17.31 -12.54 2.89
C LEU A 25 16.45 -11.77 1.88
N ALA A 26 15.91 -10.61 2.23
CA ALA A 26 14.98 -9.85 1.41
C ALA A 26 15.48 -9.57 -0.02
N PRO A 27 16.76 -9.21 -0.27
CA PRO A 27 17.25 -9.03 -1.64
C PRO A 27 17.16 -10.32 -2.48
N LEU A 28 17.53 -11.46 -1.90
CA LEU A 28 17.44 -12.76 -2.55
C LEU A 28 15.98 -13.15 -2.83
N LEU A 29 15.11 -12.97 -1.83
CA LEU A 29 13.67 -13.25 -1.97
C LEU A 29 13.01 -12.35 -3.01
N THR A 30 13.38 -11.06 -3.04
CA THR A 30 12.89 -10.11 -4.05
C THR A 30 13.38 -10.47 -5.44
N TRP A 31 14.61 -10.99 -5.56
CA TRP A 31 15.12 -11.45 -6.85
C TRP A 31 14.41 -12.71 -7.36
N LEU A 32 14.12 -13.66 -6.47
CA LEU A 32 13.39 -14.90 -6.81
C LEU A 32 11.90 -14.63 -7.11
N GLN A 33 11.27 -13.77 -6.32
CA GLN A 33 9.86 -13.44 -6.41
C GLN A 33 9.64 -11.94 -6.16
N PRO A 34 9.73 -11.10 -7.21
CA PRO A 34 9.73 -9.64 -7.08
C PRO A 34 8.43 -9.07 -6.51
N ASN A 35 7.30 -9.74 -6.70
CA ASN A 35 5.99 -9.37 -6.17
C ASN A 35 5.52 -10.32 -5.04
N GLY A 36 6.45 -10.91 -4.29
CA GLY A 36 6.16 -11.80 -3.15
C GLY A 36 5.87 -11.06 -1.84
N ASP A 37 5.64 -11.81 -0.75
CA ASP A 37 5.30 -11.25 0.56
C ASP A 37 6.44 -10.48 1.24
N VAL A 38 7.69 -10.78 0.87
CA VAL A 38 8.89 -10.13 1.39
C VAL A 38 9.61 -9.44 0.24
N GLN A 39 9.57 -8.11 0.24
CA GLN A 39 10.23 -7.28 -0.75
C GLN A 39 11.18 -6.28 -0.07
N THR A 40 12.24 -5.90 -0.78
CA THR A 40 13.11 -4.81 -0.34
C THR A 40 12.39 -3.46 -0.42
N ILE A 41 12.75 -2.55 0.49
CA ILE A 41 12.23 -1.18 0.49
C ILE A 41 12.50 -0.49 -0.86
N SER A 42 13.69 -0.69 -1.43
CA SER A 42 14.07 -0.11 -2.71
C SER A 42 13.14 -0.55 -3.85
N LYS A 43 12.80 -1.84 -3.93
CA LYS A 43 11.87 -2.36 -4.94
C LYS A 43 10.49 -1.73 -4.78
N SER A 44 9.90 -1.79 -3.59
CA SER A 44 8.57 -1.24 -3.35
C SER A 44 8.51 0.28 -3.58
N SER A 45 9.56 1.03 -3.21
CA SER A 45 9.61 2.47 -3.49
C SER A 45 9.69 2.77 -4.99
N ALA A 46 10.41 1.96 -5.76
CA ALA A 46 10.50 2.13 -7.21
C ALA A 46 9.14 1.88 -7.86
N ASP A 47 8.42 0.83 -7.44
CA ASP A 47 7.08 0.52 -7.95
C ASP A 47 6.07 1.65 -7.68
N VAL A 48 6.13 2.25 -6.48
CA VAL A 48 5.27 3.41 -6.14
C VAL A 48 5.60 4.61 -7.02
N LEU A 49 6.89 4.88 -7.29
CA LEU A 49 7.29 5.98 -8.16
C LEU A 49 6.80 5.75 -9.60
N VAL A 50 6.93 4.52 -10.11
CA VAL A 50 6.38 4.16 -11.42
C VAL A 50 4.87 4.37 -11.42
N ALA A 51 4.13 3.80 -10.47
CA ALA A 51 2.68 3.97 -10.41
C ALA A 51 2.21 5.43 -10.26
N ALA A 52 3.01 6.29 -9.61
CA ALA A 52 2.70 7.70 -9.40
C ALA A 52 2.97 8.57 -10.65
N PHE A 53 4.03 8.27 -11.41
CA PHE A 53 4.50 9.12 -12.50
C PHE A 53 4.24 8.54 -13.90
N GLU A 54 4.01 7.24 -14.03
CA GLU A 54 3.64 6.58 -15.27
C GLU A 54 2.19 6.98 -15.62
N THR A 55 2.06 8.02 -16.44
CA THR A 55 0.78 8.67 -16.79
C THR A 55 0.11 8.06 -18.01
N SER A 56 0.37 6.78 -18.31
CA SER A 56 -0.36 6.10 -19.37
C SER A 56 -1.86 6.04 -19.00
N PRO A 57 -2.77 6.43 -19.92
CA PRO A 57 -4.21 6.32 -19.69
C PRO A 57 -4.67 4.92 -19.29
N GLU A 58 -3.92 3.90 -19.69
CA GLU A 58 -4.21 2.48 -19.43
C GLU A 58 -4.00 2.06 -17.96
N LEU A 59 -3.15 2.81 -17.24
CA LEU A 59 -2.77 2.53 -15.85
C LEU A 59 -3.62 3.30 -14.83
N ARG A 60 -4.33 4.35 -15.27
CA ARG A 60 -5.12 5.20 -14.38
C ARG A 60 -6.31 4.42 -13.80
N GLY A 61 -6.41 4.40 -12.47
CA GLY A 61 -7.49 3.70 -11.77
C GLY A 61 -7.31 2.18 -11.70
N ARG A 62 -6.14 1.66 -12.08
CA ARG A 62 -5.76 0.26 -11.86
C ARG A 62 -5.17 0.08 -10.46
N TYR A 63 -5.36 -1.12 -9.92
CA TYR A 63 -4.70 -1.57 -8.70
C TYR A 63 -3.47 -2.38 -9.10
N PHE A 64 -2.44 -2.37 -8.25
CA PHE A 64 -1.17 -3.02 -8.56
C PHE A 64 -0.70 -3.85 -7.37
N ASN A 65 -0.15 -5.03 -7.67
CA ASN A 65 0.66 -5.83 -6.76
C ASN A 65 2.12 -5.72 -7.17
N GLY A 66 2.86 -4.80 -6.54
CA GLY A 66 4.20 -4.43 -6.98
C GLY A 66 4.15 -3.81 -8.37
N SER A 67 4.81 -4.43 -9.36
CA SER A 67 4.84 -3.93 -10.74
C SER A 67 3.71 -4.46 -11.63
N GLU A 68 2.86 -5.35 -11.13
CA GLU A 68 1.83 -6.03 -11.94
C GLU A 68 0.42 -5.51 -11.64
N PRO A 69 -0.43 -5.29 -12.65
CA PRO A 69 -1.84 -4.98 -12.43
C PRO A 69 -2.55 -6.10 -11.67
N GLN A 70 -3.35 -5.71 -10.68
CA GLN A 70 -4.16 -6.61 -9.87
C GLN A 70 -5.64 -6.28 -10.03
N GLU A 71 -6.47 -7.31 -10.08
CA GLU A 71 -7.92 -7.15 -10.09
C GLU A 71 -8.40 -6.56 -8.75
N VAL A 72 -9.39 -5.67 -8.84
CA VAL A 72 -9.98 -5.02 -7.67
C VAL A 72 -10.85 -6.03 -6.93
N VAL A 73 -10.70 -6.10 -5.60
CA VAL A 73 -11.59 -6.93 -4.79
C VAL A 73 -13.04 -6.44 -4.92
N PRO A 74 -14.05 -7.33 -4.92
CA PRO A 74 -15.45 -6.95 -5.17
C PRO A 74 -15.98 -5.85 -4.24
N GLU A 75 -15.52 -5.83 -3.00
CA GLU A 75 -15.88 -4.79 -2.03
C GLU A 75 -15.32 -3.41 -2.40
N ALA A 76 -14.07 -3.35 -2.88
CA ALA A 76 -13.45 -2.10 -3.31
C ALA A 76 -13.99 -1.61 -4.67
N ALA A 77 -14.56 -2.53 -5.47
CA ALA A 77 -15.24 -2.20 -6.73
C ALA A 77 -16.68 -1.67 -6.52
N ASP A 78 -17.26 -1.82 -5.32
CA ASP A 78 -18.62 -1.35 -5.02
C ASP A 78 -18.65 0.19 -4.86
N ILE A 79 -19.22 0.85 -5.85
CA ILE A 79 -19.36 2.32 -5.91
C ILE A 79 -20.16 2.87 -4.72
N LYS A 80 -21.19 2.16 -4.24
CA LYS A 80 -22.02 2.61 -3.12
C LYS A 80 -21.22 2.57 -1.82
N LYS A 81 -20.44 1.51 -1.60
CA LYS A 81 -19.53 1.42 -0.45
C LYS A 81 -18.43 2.47 -0.51
N TRP A 82 -17.84 2.68 -1.68
CA TRP A 82 -16.83 3.72 -1.88
C TRP A 82 -17.39 5.12 -1.55
N ALA A 83 -18.56 5.48 -2.08
CA ALA A 83 -19.19 6.76 -1.80
C ALA A 83 -19.53 6.93 -0.31
N MET A 84 -19.98 5.86 0.35
CA MET A 84 -20.24 5.86 1.79
C MET A 84 -18.95 6.11 2.59
N VAL A 85 -17.84 5.45 2.25
CA VAL A 85 -16.53 5.63 2.91
C VAL A 85 -16.01 7.05 2.70
N CYS A 86 -16.10 7.61 1.48
CA CYS A 86 -15.69 8.98 1.21
C CYS A 86 -16.46 10.00 2.03
N ARG A 87 -17.80 9.92 2.02
CA ARG A 87 -18.67 10.82 2.81
C ARG A 87 -18.44 10.68 4.32
N GLY A 88 -18.29 9.44 4.79
CA GLY A 88 -17.97 9.16 6.19
C GLY A 88 -16.63 9.76 6.60
N SER A 89 -15.58 9.55 5.80
CA SER A 89 -14.23 10.05 6.06
C SER A 89 -14.20 11.57 6.17
N VAL A 90 -14.86 12.26 5.24
CA VAL A 90 -15.06 13.72 5.28
C VAL A 90 -15.69 14.17 6.61
N LYS A 91 -16.80 13.53 6.99
CA LYS A 91 -17.56 13.89 8.20
C LYS A 91 -16.75 13.64 9.46
N TYR A 92 -16.09 12.49 9.57
CA TYR A 92 -15.35 12.09 10.78
C TYR A 92 -14.04 12.84 10.93
N ALA A 93 -13.34 13.15 9.84
CA ALA A 93 -12.14 13.98 9.86
C ALA A 93 -12.46 15.48 9.97
N GLN A 94 -13.75 15.86 10.02
CA GLN A 94 -14.21 17.25 10.11
C GLN A 94 -13.58 18.15 9.03
N LEU A 95 -13.43 17.60 7.82
CA LEU A 95 -12.81 18.33 6.73
C LEU A 95 -13.75 19.45 6.27
N THR A 96 -13.25 20.68 6.27
CA THR A 96 -13.91 21.83 5.67
C THR A 96 -13.41 22.04 4.25
N GLU A 97 -14.13 22.82 3.44
CA GLU A 97 -13.72 23.15 2.07
C GLU A 97 -12.33 23.80 2.00
N GLN A 98 -11.92 24.48 3.07
CA GLN A 98 -10.60 25.12 3.19
C GLN A 98 -9.46 24.10 3.42
N ASN A 99 -9.77 22.89 3.87
CA ASN A 99 -8.79 21.86 4.20
C ASN A 99 -8.38 21.00 2.99
N THR A 100 -9.06 21.10 1.85
CA THR A 100 -8.74 20.29 0.67
C THR A 100 -8.79 21.10 -0.61
N THR A 101 -7.85 20.87 -1.52
CA THR A 101 -7.82 21.50 -2.86
C THR A 101 -8.91 20.97 -3.81
N LEU A 102 -9.71 19.99 -3.37
CA LEU A 102 -10.82 19.43 -4.13
C LEU A 102 -12.04 20.33 -3.96
N THR A 103 -12.20 21.29 -4.87
CA THR A 103 -13.19 22.38 -4.79
C THR A 103 -14.64 21.98 -5.13
N ASN A 104 -14.94 20.73 -5.46
CA ASN A 104 -16.31 20.28 -5.76
C ASN A 104 -16.55 18.85 -5.25
N TRP A 105 -17.25 18.73 -4.12
CA TRP A 105 -17.65 17.44 -3.53
C TRP A 105 -19.11 17.05 -3.89
N THR A 106 -19.71 17.76 -4.85
CA THR A 106 -21.09 17.59 -5.30
C THR A 106 -21.34 16.22 -5.92
#